data_AF-A0A2E3Z9V1-F1
#
_entry.id   AF-A0A2E3Z9V1-F1
#
_cell.length_a   1.000
_cell.length_b   1.000
_cell.length_c   1.000
_cell.angle_alpha   90.00
_cell.angle_beta   90.00
_cell.angle_gamma   90.00
#
_symmetry.space_group_name_H-M   'P 1'
#
loop_
_entity.id
_entity.type
_entity.pdbx_description
1 polymer ?
#
loop_
_entity_poly.entity_id
_entity_poly.type
_entity_poly.pdbx_seq_one_letter_code
_entity_poly.pdbx_strand_id
1 'polypeptide(L)'
;MKKFLSITNRPILLAILCLLSVVFGCHQKTSTKLSGKWIGRPDTAVARAARESDKFDEVVSDEVSETVLSKPEADTDWEKYDVAVIWDFVSNESLEMSLVNGSQPILGHWEIISLSPIGCTIEVVTLVGIESSSSVAETVPSDKNDGEKVSQTRRRFEIELDERDGECVGFLLYEAGADRQLGAIYFSRPDKTM
;
A
#
# COMPACT_ATOMS: atom_id res chain seq x y z
N MET A 1 -35.76 41.16 25.43
CA MET A 1 -36.32 40.37 24.32
C MET A 1 -35.47 39.11 24.14
N LYS A 2 -35.92 37.97 24.68
CA LYS A 2 -35.23 36.66 24.56
C LYS A 2 -35.74 35.98 23.30
N LYS A 3 -34.90 35.89 22.26
CA LYS A 3 -35.22 35.11 21.04
C LYS A 3 -35.16 33.63 21.39
N PHE A 4 -36.32 32.99 21.44
CA PHE A 4 -36.45 31.54 21.46
C PHE A 4 -35.89 31.00 20.14
N LEU A 5 -34.73 30.34 20.19
CA LEU A 5 -34.23 29.54 19.08
C LEU A 5 -35.12 28.30 18.96
N SER A 6 -35.87 28.25 17.86
CA SER A 6 -36.77 27.17 17.46
C SER A 6 -36.07 25.81 17.46
N ILE A 7 -36.70 24.82 18.10
CA ILE A 7 -36.24 23.42 18.31
C ILE A 7 -36.47 22.54 17.05
N THR A 8 -36.91 23.10 15.94
CA THR A 8 -37.36 22.34 14.75
C THR A 8 -36.24 21.69 13.91
N ASN A 9 -34.96 21.98 14.15
CA ASN A 9 -33.85 21.50 13.30
C ASN A 9 -33.04 20.31 13.88
N ARG A 10 -33.44 19.76 15.04
CA ARG A 10 -32.74 18.62 15.67
C ARG A 10 -32.68 17.33 14.85
N PRO A 11 -33.71 16.91 14.08
CA PRO A 11 -33.63 15.63 13.35
C PRO A 11 -32.66 15.70 12.17
N ILE A 12 -32.51 16.87 11.53
CA ILE A 12 -31.59 17.07 10.40
C ILE A 12 -30.13 16.98 10.86
N LEU A 13 -29.81 17.58 12.02
CA LEU A 13 -28.46 17.51 12.58
C LEU A 13 -28.06 16.07 12.92
N LEU A 14 -28.99 15.27 13.45
CA LEU A 14 -28.75 13.86 13.81
C LEU A 14 -28.58 12.97 12.57
N ALA A 15 -29.35 13.23 11.50
CA ALA A 15 -29.20 12.53 10.23
C ALA A 15 -27.85 12.85 9.55
N ILE A 16 -27.40 14.11 9.57
CA ILE A 16 -26.09 14.51 9.04
C ILE A 16 -24.97 13.86 9.87
N LEU A 17 -25.09 13.82 11.20
CA LEU A 17 -24.11 13.19 12.07
C LEU A 17 -24.00 11.66 11.82
N CYS A 18 -25.13 10.99 11.61
CA CYS A 18 -25.15 9.55 11.28
C CYS A 18 -24.63 9.26 9.86
N LEU A 19 -24.78 10.19 8.91
CA LEU A 19 -24.25 10.03 7.56
C LEU A 19 -22.73 10.18 7.53
N LEU A 20 -22.17 11.08 8.35
CA LEU A 20 -20.73 11.33 8.43
C LEU A 20 -19.96 10.17 9.08
N SER A 21 -20.56 9.44 10.02
CA SER A 21 -19.90 8.30 10.68
C SER A 21 -19.67 7.09 9.77
N VAL A 22 -20.42 6.95 8.67
CA VAL A 22 -20.25 5.84 7.72
C VAL A 22 -18.98 6.02 6.86
N VAL A 23 -18.56 7.25 6.58
CA VAL A 23 -17.44 7.53 5.66
C VAL A 23 -16.08 7.25 6.31
N PHE A 24 -15.93 7.47 7.61
CA PHE A 24 -14.65 7.26 8.30
C PHE A 24 -14.29 5.78 8.50
N GLY A 25 -15.27 4.87 8.53
CA GLY A 25 -15.02 3.44 8.77
C GLY A 25 -14.33 2.71 7.61
N CYS A 26 -14.41 3.23 6.39
CA CYS A 26 -13.89 2.53 5.21
C CYS A 26 -12.35 2.60 5.12
N HIS A 27 -11.76 3.77 5.38
CA HIS A 27 -10.30 3.94 5.35
C HIS A 27 -9.57 3.09 6.39
N GLN A 28 -10.14 2.99 7.60
CA GLN A 28 -9.54 2.26 8.71
C GLN A 28 -9.48 0.74 8.45
N LYS A 29 -10.43 0.18 7.68
CA LYS A 29 -10.43 -1.24 7.34
C LYS A 29 -9.29 -1.59 6.38
N THR A 30 -9.03 -0.75 5.38
CA THR A 30 -7.94 -0.99 4.41
C THR A 30 -6.56 -0.78 5.03
N SER A 31 -6.37 0.25 5.87
CA SER A 31 -5.08 0.45 6.54
C SER A 31 -4.72 -0.73 7.46
N THR A 32 -5.74 -1.30 8.13
CA THR A 32 -5.56 -2.50 8.96
C THR A 32 -5.08 -3.70 8.13
N LYS A 33 -5.62 -3.90 6.91
CA LYS A 33 -5.18 -4.99 6.02
C LYS A 33 -3.70 -4.88 5.62
N LEU A 34 -3.21 -3.66 5.42
CA LEU A 34 -1.82 -3.39 5.04
C LEU A 34 -0.85 -3.39 6.23
N SER A 35 -1.33 -3.29 7.47
CA SER A 35 -0.48 -3.16 8.67
C SER A 35 0.60 -4.24 8.80
N GLY A 36 1.77 -3.90 9.37
CA GLY A 36 2.88 -4.82 9.61
C GLY A 36 3.80 -5.07 8.41
N LYS A 37 4.61 -6.12 8.51
CA LYS A 37 5.71 -6.42 7.57
C LYS A 37 5.27 -7.20 6.33
N TRP A 38 5.84 -6.80 5.20
CA TRP A 38 5.67 -7.38 3.88
C TRP A 38 6.99 -7.45 3.12
N ILE A 39 7.17 -8.49 2.32
CA ILE A 39 8.32 -8.66 1.43
C ILE A 39 7.84 -8.57 -0.01
N GLY A 40 8.32 -7.55 -0.71
CA GLY A 40 8.06 -7.28 -2.12
C GLY A 40 9.14 -7.87 -3.02
N ARG A 41 8.72 -8.53 -4.10
CA ARG A 41 9.58 -9.00 -5.20
C ARG A 41 8.96 -8.63 -6.55
N PRO A 42 9.76 -8.46 -7.63
CA PRO A 42 9.22 -8.28 -8.97
C PRO A 42 8.20 -9.39 -9.31
N ASP A 43 7.01 -9.01 -9.78
CA ASP A 43 5.95 -9.93 -10.19
C ASP A 43 6.26 -10.50 -11.57
N THR A 44 7.07 -11.56 -11.60
CA THR A 44 7.47 -12.23 -12.85
C THR A 44 6.29 -12.92 -13.52
N ALA A 45 6.34 -13.11 -14.83
CA ALA A 45 5.28 -13.83 -15.55
C ALA A 45 5.00 -15.23 -14.96
N VAL A 46 6.06 -15.91 -14.50
CA VAL A 46 5.95 -17.23 -13.85
C VAL A 46 5.29 -17.12 -12.47
N ALA A 47 5.70 -16.14 -11.65
CA ALA A 47 5.11 -15.91 -10.33
C ALA A 47 3.64 -15.52 -10.42
N ARG A 48 3.28 -14.69 -11.42
CA ARG A 48 1.89 -14.32 -11.73
C ARG A 48 1.08 -15.54 -12.13
N ALA A 49 1.57 -16.35 -13.06
CA ALA A 49 0.86 -17.55 -13.52
C ALA A 49 0.60 -18.53 -12.36
N ALA A 50 1.58 -18.77 -11.49
CA ALA A 50 1.42 -19.62 -10.31
C ALA A 50 0.37 -19.06 -9.32
N ARG A 51 0.40 -17.76 -9.07
CA ARG A 51 -0.56 -17.09 -8.19
C ARG A 51 -1.99 -17.13 -8.74
N GLU A 52 -2.13 -17.01 -10.05
CA GLU A 52 -3.41 -17.10 -10.74
C GLU A 52 -3.94 -18.55 -10.77
N SER A 53 -3.10 -19.56 -10.99
CA SER A 53 -3.55 -20.97 -10.96
C SER A 53 -4.10 -21.36 -9.59
N ASP A 54 -3.43 -20.96 -8.51
CA ASP A 54 -3.91 -21.20 -7.13
C ASP A 54 -5.30 -20.63 -6.87
N LYS A 55 -5.67 -19.55 -7.57
CA LYS A 55 -6.97 -18.89 -7.40
C LYS A 55 -8.11 -19.66 -8.08
N PHE A 56 -7.80 -20.45 -9.11
CA PHE A 56 -8.79 -21.15 -9.92
C PHE A 56 -8.82 -22.67 -9.69
N ASP A 57 -7.81 -23.23 -9.03
CA ASP A 57 -7.76 -24.66 -8.68
C ASP A 57 -8.89 -25.10 -7.72
N GLU A 58 -9.60 -24.17 -7.07
CA GLU A 58 -10.75 -24.50 -6.20
C GLU A 58 -12.09 -24.67 -6.95
N VAL A 59 -12.17 -24.38 -8.27
CA VAL A 59 -13.46 -24.34 -9.00
C VAL A 59 -13.59 -25.40 -10.10
N VAL A 60 -12.56 -26.20 -10.42
CA VAL A 60 -12.65 -27.15 -11.55
C VAL A 60 -12.45 -28.60 -11.10
N SER A 61 -13.47 -29.12 -10.41
CA SER A 61 -13.83 -30.52 -10.57
C SER A 61 -14.55 -30.70 -11.90
N ASP A 62 -13.92 -31.48 -12.78
CA ASP A 62 -14.42 -32.07 -14.02
C ASP A 62 -14.62 -31.14 -15.25
N GLU A 63 -13.75 -31.42 -16.23
CA GLU A 63 -13.89 -31.27 -17.68
C GLU A 63 -13.49 -29.94 -18.37
N VAL A 64 -12.50 -30.10 -19.26
CA VAL A 64 -12.17 -29.33 -20.48
C VAL A 64 -11.40 -28.01 -20.32
N SER A 65 -10.08 -28.04 -20.57
CA SER A 65 -9.48 -27.66 -21.86
C SER A 65 -8.02 -27.24 -21.68
N GLU A 66 -7.10 -28.10 -22.09
CA GLU A 66 -5.71 -27.73 -22.40
C GLU A 66 -5.70 -26.75 -23.58
N THR A 67 -5.90 -25.45 -23.37
CA THR A 67 -5.63 -24.46 -24.45
C THR A 67 -5.53 -23.02 -23.96
N VAL A 68 -4.65 -22.71 -23.01
CA VAL A 68 -4.03 -21.37 -22.98
C VAL A 68 -2.57 -21.48 -22.55
N LEU A 69 -1.72 -21.96 -23.46
CA LEU A 69 -0.31 -21.58 -23.45
C LEU A 69 -0.25 -20.10 -23.86
N SER A 70 -0.56 -19.22 -22.92
CA SER A 70 -0.39 -17.78 -23.05
C SER A 70 1.08 -17.53 -23.34
N LYS A 71 1.34 -16.96 -24.51
CA LYS A 71 2.60 -16.34 -24.90
C LYS A 71 3.18 -15.58 -23.69
N PRO A 72 4.45 -15.78 -23.31
CA PRO A 72 5.02 -15.03 -22.20
C PRO A 72 4.87 -13.55 -22.51
N GLU A 73 4.11 -12.85 -21.67
CA GLU A 73 4.08 -11.39 -21.66
C GLU A 73 5.53 -10.91 -21.49
N ALA A 74 5.89 -9.87 -22.23
CA ALA A 74 7.26 -9.40 -22.33
C ALA A 74 7.90 -9.21 -20.95
N ASP A 75 9.09 -9.79 -20.75
CA ASP A 75 9.90 -9.66 -19.53
C ASP A 75 9.92 -8.18 -19.10
N THR A 76 9.32 -7.87 -17.96
CA THR A 76 9.36 -6.50 -17.43
C THR A 76 10.78 -6.17 -16.99
N ASP A 77 11.17 -4.90 -17.02
CA ASP A 77 12.56 -4.51 -16.74
C ASP A 77 13.01 -4.86 -15.32
N TRP A 78 12.06 -5.01 -14.38
CA TRP A 78 12.35 -5.39 -13.00
C TRP A 78 12.65 -6.89 -12.81
N GLU A 79 12.16 -7.76 -13.70
CA GLU A 79 12.40 -9.21 -13.62
C GLU A 79 13.87 -9.58 -13.78
N LYS A 80 14.67 -8.67 -14.33
CA LYS A 80 16.12 -8.83 -14.52
C LYS A 80 16.92 -8.65 -13.23
N TYR A 81 16.31 -8.10 -12.18
CA TYR A 81 16.99 -7.78 -10.93
C TYR A 81 16.49 -8.67 -9.80
N ASP A 82 17.41 -9.36 -9.12
CA ASP A 82 17.12 -10.07 -7.87
C ASP A 82 17.10 -9.07 -6.70
N VAL A 83 16.03 -8.27 -6.67
CA VAL A 83 15.81 -7.25 -5.65
C VAL A 83 14.57 -7.63 -4.84
N ALA A 84 14.73 -7.63 -3.53
CA ALA A 84 13.62 -7.76 -2.60
C ALA A 84 13.60 -6.55 -1.65
N VAL A 85 12.41 -5.97 -1.52
CA VAL A 85 12.13 -4.82 -0.66
C VAL A 85 11.28 -5.27 0.52
N ILE A 86 11.50 -4.67 1.67
CA ILE A 86 10.67 -4.89 2.86
C ILE A 86 9.91 -3.59 3.11
N TRP A 87 8.59 -3.71 3.23
CA TRP A 87 7.72 -2.63 3.67
C TRP A 87 7.11 -3.03 5.01
N ASP A 88 7.32 -2.22 6.04
CA ASP A 88 6.73 -2.41 7.36
C ASP A 88 5.81 -1.23 7.67
N PHE A 89 4.50 -1.46 7.59
CA PHE A 89 3.48 -0.49 7.95
C PHE A 89 3.33 -0.46 9.47
N VAL A 90 4.27 0.24 10.13
CA VAL A 90 4.39 0.32 11.59
C VAL A 90 3.14 0.95 12.23
N SER A 91 2.53 1.91 11.55
CA SER A 91 1.26 2.53 11.96
C SER A 91 0.45 2.98 10.75
N ASN A 92 -0.73 3.58 11.00
CA ASN A 92 -1.58 4.15 9.95
C ASN A 92 -0.92 5.31 9.18
N GLU A 93 0.19 5.85 9.68
CA GLU A 93 0.86 7.02 9.12
C GLU A 93 2.38 6.81 8.95
N SER A 94 2.92 5.68 9.41
CA SER A 94 4.36 5.40 9.39
C SER A 94 4.65 4.12 8.62
N LEU A 95 5.58 4.23 7.68
CA LEU A 95 6.06 3.16 6.82
C LEU A 95 7.59 3.11 6.91
N GLU A 96 8.13 1.94 7.22
CA GLU A 96 9.57 1.67 7.14
C GLU A 96 9.85 0.84 5.88
N MET A 97 10.80 1.30 5.07
CA MET A 97 11.19 0.64 3.82
C MET A 97 12.65 0.26 3.88
N SER A 98 12.98 -0.99 3.59
CA SER A 98 14.37 -1.43 3.51
C SER A 98 14.58 -2.41 2.37
N LEU A 99 15.85 -2.67 2.04
CA LEU A 99 16.23 -3.76 1.17
C LEU A 99 16.51 -5.00 2.02
N VAL A 100 16.18 -6.19 1.51
CA VAL A 100 16.42 -7.46 2.23
C VAL A 100 17.90 -7.70 2.54
N ASN A 101 18.82 -7.04 1.82
CA ASN A 101 20.27 -7.11 2.04
C ASN A 101 20.76 -6.43 3.35
N GLY A 102 19.86 -5.91 4.19
CA GLY A 102 20.22 -5.25 5.45
C GLY A 102 20.67 -3.80 5.29
N SER A 103 20.35 -3.15 4.16
CA SER A 103 20.55 -1.71 4.00
C SER A 103 19.77 -0.94 5.05
N GLN A 104 20.27 0.26 5.38
CA GLN A 104 19.61 1.14 6.34
C GLN A 104 18.16 1.43 5.91
N PRO A 105 17.18 1.26 6.81
CA PRO A 105 15.79 1.53 6.48
C PRO A 105 15.55 3.03 6.23
N ILE A 106 14.70 3.30 5.25
CA ILE A 106 14.15 4.62 4.95
C ILE A 106 12.80 4.72 5.64
N LEU A 107 12.64 5.75 6.47
CA LEU A 107 11.36 6.06 7.10
C LEU A 107 10.54 6.97 6.18
N GLY A 108 9.25 6.64 6.05
CA GLY A 108 8.28 7.40 5.30
C GLY A 108 6.99 7.65 6.09
N HIS A 109 6.33 8.75 5.76
CA HIS A 109 4.93 8.95 6.08
C HIS A 109 4.07 8.41 4.94
N TRP A 110 2.95 7.79 5.24
CA TRP A 110 2.04 7.29 4.21
C TRP A 110 0.58 7.57 4.56
N GLU A 111 -0.25 7.67 3.53
CA GLU A 111 -1.71 7.77 3.68
C GLU A 111 -2.45 7.14 2.49
N ILE A 112 -3.69 6.72 2.71
CA ILE A 112 -4.59 6.27 1.64
C ILE A 112 -5.28 7.51 1.04
N ILE A 113 -5.02 7.79 -0.23
CA ILE A 113 -5.60 8.95 -0.93
C ILE A 113 -6.84 8.58 -1.76
N SER A 114 -7.00 7.30 -2.11
CA SER A 114 -8.16 6.81 -2.85
C SER A 114 -8.42 5.33 -2.55
N LEU A 115 -9.69 4.94 -2.60
CA LEU A 115 -10.15 3.56 -2.46
C LEU A 115 -10.76 3.07 -3.78
N SER A 116 -10.49 1.82 -4.14
CA SER A 116 -11.09 1.14 -5.29
C SER A 116 -11.70 -0.20 -4.87
N PRO A 117 -12.56 -0.83 -5.69
CA PRO A 117 -13.13 -2.13 -5.36
C PRO A 117 -12.08 -3.26 -5.20
N ILE A 118 -10.93 -3.12 -5.86
CA ILE A 118 -9.86 -4.13 -5.88
C ILE A 118 -8.63 -3.73 -5.03
N GLY A 119 -8.66 -2.55 -4.39
CA GLY A 119 -7.54 -2.06 -3.59
C GLY A 119 -7.59 -0.57 -3.29
N CYS A 120 -6.46 0.12 -3.39
CA CYS A 120 -6.36 1.53 -3.02
C CYS A 120 -5.19 2.24 -3.72
N THR A 121 -5.17 3.57 -3.62
CA THR A 121 -3.98 4.36 -3.95
C THR A 121 -3.44 4.96 -2.67
N ILE A 122 -2.15 4.79 -2.44
CA ILE A 122 -1.44 5.41 -1.32
C ILE A 122 -0.50 6.50 -1.82
N GLU A 123 -0.25 7.47 -0.96
CA GLU A 123 0.84 8.44 -1.12
C GLU A 123 1.90 8.16 -0.06
N VAL A 124 3.16 8.10 -0.47
CA VAL A 124 4.32 7.89 0.41
C VAL A 124 5.24 9.09 0.29
N VAL A 125 5.66 9.59 1.45
CA VAL A 125 6.50 10.76 1.61
C VAL A 125 7.75 10.35 2.38
N THR A 126 8.91 10.47 1.75
CA THR A 126 10.22 10.18 2.36
C THR A 126 11.08 11.45 2.44
N LEU A 127 11.92 11.53 3.47
CA LEU A 127 12.94 12.57 3.58
C LEU A 127 14.27 12.01 3.05
N VAL A 128 14.84 12.66 2.04
CA VAL A 128 16.12 12.29 1.41
C VAL A 128 17.14 13.37 1.76
N GLY A 129 18.27 12.95 2.34
CA GLY A 129 19.37 13.85 2.75
C GLY A 129 19.56 13.98 4.26
N ILE A 130 18.97 13.10 5.07
CA ILE A 130 19.37 12.94 6.47
C ILE A 130 20.11 11.61 6.54
N GLU A 131 21.44 11.63 6.48
CA GLU A 131 22.25 10.47 6.88
C GLU A 131 21.77 10.11 8.28
N SER A 132 21.06 8.97 8.39
CA SER A 132 20.29 8.66 9.58
C SER A 132 21.24 8.22 10.67
N SER A 133 21.88 9.20 11.30
CA SER A 133 22.56 9.07 12.57
C SER A 133 21.45 8.86 13.61
N SER A 134 21.38 7.62 14.07
CA SER A 134 20.45 7.17 15.11
C SER A 134 20.61 7.99 16.37
N SER A 135 19.63 8.86 16.68
CA SER A 135 19.17 9.08 18.05
C SER A 135 17.85 9.81 18.05
N VAL A 136 16.85 9.18 18.64
CA VAL A 136 15.55 9.74 19.01
C VAL A 136 15.75 11.02 19.84
N ALA A 137 15.20 12.14 19.37
CA ALA A 137 14.45 13.08 20.21
C ALA A 137 13.79 14.15 19.33
N GLU A 138 12.50 14.37 19.60
CA GLU A 138 11.70 15.49 19.14
C GLU A 138 12.48 16.82 19.23
N THR A 139 12.78 17.43 18.08
CA THR A 139 12.87 18.90 18.04
C THR A 139 12.57 19.37 16.63
N VAL A 140 11.41 20.00 16.46
CA VAL A 140 11.11 20.82 15.28
C VAL A 140 12.19 21.90 15.19
N PRO A 141 13.04 21.93 14.14
CA PRO A 141 14.03 22.99 14.02
C PRO A 141 13.34 24.26 13.57
N SER A 142 13.22 25.20 14.51
CA SER A 142 12.99 26.61 14.24
C SER A 142 14.26 27.19 13.63
N ASP A 143 14.13 27.68 12.40
CA ASP A 143 14.99 28.62 11.66
C ASP A 143 16.46 28.80 12.09
N LYS A 144 17.34 28.54 11.10
CA LYS A 144 18.74 28.98 10.90
C LYS A 144 19.84 27.97 11.25
N ASN A 145 20.38 27.31 10.21
CA ASN A 145 21.82 27.26 9.93
C ASN A 145 22.11 26.47 8.63
N ASP A 146 22.99 27.01 7.80
CA ASP A 146 23.69 26.44 6.63
C ASP A 146 23.19 25.11 6.01
N GLY A 147 22.21 25.26 5.11
CA GLY A 147 22.44 24.90 3.70
C GLY A 147 22.23 23.46 3.23
N GLU A 148 22.01 22.47 4.09
CA GLU A 148 21.61 21.13 3.61
C GLU A 148 20.09 21.11 3.41
N LYS A 149 19.66 21.29 2.16
CA LYS A 149 18.25 21.20 1.78
C LYS A 149 17.80 19.75 1.93
N VAL A 150 17.17 19.41 3.06
CA VAL A 150 16.42 18.17 3.21
C VAL A 150 15.38 18.11 2.10
N SER A 151 15.58 17.18 1.17
CA SER A 151 14.70 17.04 0.01
C SER A 151 13.59 16.05 0.33
N GLN A 152 12.35 16.50 0.27
CA GLN A 152 11.19 15.62 0.46
C GLN A 152 10.81 15.01 -0.88
N THR A 153 10.74 13.68 -0.93
CA THR A 153 10.25 12.95 -2.10
C THR A 153 8.84 12.45 -1.82
N ARG A 154 7.90 12.76 -2.70
CA ARG A 154 6.50 12.32 -2.64
C ARG A 154 6.22 11.42 -3.84
N ARG A 155 5.72 10.22 -3.60
CA ARG A 155 5.36 9.25 -4.63
C ARG A 155 3.99 8.66 -4.35
N ARG A 156 3.31 8.23 -5.40
CA ARG A 156 1.99 7.60 -5.32
C ARG A 156 2.08 6.19 -5.84
N PHE A 157 1.38 5.28 -5.17
CA PHE A 157 1.35 3.89 -5.54
C PHE A 157 -0.06 3.36 -5.59
N GLU A 158 -0.37 2.62 -6.65
CA GLU A 158 -1.60 1.85 -6.78
C GLU A 158 -1.36 0.46 -6.18
N ILE A 159 -2.25 0.06 -5.27
CA ILE A 159 -2.24 -1.22 -4.58
C ILE A 159 -3.45 -2.02 -5.06
N GLU A 160 -3.22 -3.22 -5.56
CA GLU A 160 -4.27 -4.22 -5.81
C GLU A 160 -4.15 -5.32 -4.77
N LEU A 161 -5.17 -5.50 -3.95
CA LEU A 161 -5.17 -6.46 -2.85
C LEU A 161 -5.43 -7.87 -3.38
N ASP A 162 -4.65 -8.83 -2.90
CA ASP A 162 -4.87 -10.26 -3.13
C ASP A 162 -5.53 -10.85 -1.87
N GLU A 163 -6.83 -11.10 -1.98
CA GLU A 163 -7.66 -11.60 -0.88
C GLU A 163 -8.10 -13.04 -1.13
N ARG A 164 -7.86 -13.90 -0.14
CA ARG A 164 -8.30 -15.31 -0.09
C ARG A 164 -9.02 -15.53 1.23
N ASP A 165 -10.22 -16.11 1.19
CA ASP A 165 -11.07 -16.34 2.38
C ASP A 165 -11.32 -15.10 3.26
N GLY A 166 -11.34 -13.90 2.64
CA GLY A 166 -11.52 -12.63 3.35
C GLY A 166 -10.27 -12.11 4.06
N GLU A 167 -9.14 -12.80 3.96
CA GLU A 167 -7.84 -12.35 4.43
C GLU A 167 -6.99 -11.79 3.28
N CYS A 168 -6.27 -10.70 3.55
CA CYS A 168 -5.26 -10.18 2.63
C CYS A 168 -4.00 -11.06 2.73
N VAL A 169 -3.72 -11.83 1.68
CA VAL A 169 -2.54 -12.72 1.60
C VAL A 169 -1.34 -12.03 0.94
N GLY A 170 -1.61 -11.03 0.11
CA GLY A 170 -0.61 -10.26 -0.62
C GLY A 170 -1.21 -9.05 -1.29
N PHE A 171 -0.37 -8.30 -2.01
CA PHE A 171 -0.84 -7.23 -2.88
C PHE A 171 0.18 -6.91 -3.97
N LEU A 172 -0.30 -6.42 -5.11
CA LEU A 172 0.54 -5.83 -6.16
C LEU A 172 0.69 -4.35 -5.89
N LEU A 173 1.90 -3.84 -6.09
CA LEU A 173 2.25 -2.43 -6.00
C LEU A 173 2.72 -1.93 -7.37
N TYR A 174 2.09 -0.84 -7.84
CA TYR A 174 2.48 -0.10 -9.04
C TYR A 174 2.79 1.35 -8.68
N GLU A 175 3.79 1.96 -9.30
CA GLU A 175 4.00 3.40 -9.18
C GLU A 175 2.99 4.15 -10.08
N ALA A 176 2.23 5.08 -9.51
CA ALA A 176 1.17 5.76 -10.22
C ALA A 176 1.73 6.64 -11.34
N GLY A 177 1.24 6.45 -12.57
CA GLY A 177 1.72 7.15 -13.75
C GLY A 177 3.03 6.61 -14.33
N ALA A 178 3.60 5.56 -13.74
CA ALA A 178 4.71 4.83 -14.34
C ALA A 178 4.21 3.95 -15.50
N ASP A 179 5.11 3.64 -16.43
CA ASP A 179 4.80 2.70 -17.51
C ASP A 179 4.55 1.30 -16.92
N ARG A 180 3.42 0.69 -17.27
CA ARG A 180 3.08 -0.68 -16.83
C ARG A 180 4.08 -1.73 -17.32
N GLN A 181 4.85 -1.44 -18.37
CA GLN A 181 5.93 -2.30 -18.84
C GLN A 181 7.12 -2.37 -17.87
N LEU A 182 7.25 -1.40 -16.96
CA LEU A 182 8.17 -1.53 -15.83
C LEU A 182 7.73 -2.69 -14.93
N GLY A 183 6.46 -3.06 -14.92
CA GLY A 183 5.96 -4.18 -14.12
C GLY A 183 5.55 -3.76 -12.72
N ALA A 184 5.34 -4.76 -11.88
CA ALA A 184 4.78 -4.61 -10.53
C ALA A 184 5.70 -5.28 -9.51
N ILE A 185 5.57 -4.87 -8.26
CA ILE A 185 6.17 -5.58 -7.13
C ILE A 185 5.04 -6.28 -6.38
N TYR A 186 5.10 -7.60 -6.27
CA TYR A 186 4.17 -8.37 -5.45
C TYR A 186 4.71 -8.49 -4.02
N PHE A 187 3.92 -8.05 -3.06
CA PHE A 187 4.20 -8.12 -1.64
C PHE A 187 3.46 -9.29 -1.00
N SER A 188 4.19 -10.06 -0.19
CA SER A 188 3.66 -11.21 0.57
C SER A 188 4.09 -11.13 2.03
N ARG A 189 3.35 -11.79 2.93
CA ARG A 189 3.73 -11.87 4.34
C ARG A 189 4.94 -12.79 4.50
N PRO A 190 5.95 -12.42 5.31
CA PRO A 190 7.11 -13.27 5.56
C PRO A 190 6.74 -14.60 6.22
N ASP A 191 5.65 -14.63 6.99
CA ASP A 191 5.23 -15.81 7.75
C ASP A 191 4.25 -16.71 6.98
N LYS A 192 3.81 -16.29 5.78
CA LYS A 192 2.89 -17.06 4.91
C LYS A 192 3.56 -17.58 3.64
N THR A 193 4.88 -17.44 3.48
CA THR A 193 5.61 -18.21 2.47
C THR A 193 5.52 -19.69 2.85
N MET A 194 4.72 -20.44 2.08
CA MET A 194 4.58 -21.90 2.16
C MET A 194 5.93 -22.62 2.10
#